data_AF-A0AAW6GRV8-F1
#
_entry.id   AF-A0AAW6GRV8-F1
#
_cell.length_a   1.000
_cell.length_b   1.000
_cell.length_c   1.000
_cell.angle_alpha   90.00
_cell.angle_beta   90.00
_cell.angle_gamma   90.00
#
_symmetry.space_group_name_H-M   'P 1'
#
loop_
_entity.id
_entity.type
_entity.pdbx_description
1 polymer ?
#
loop_
_entity_poly.entity_id
_entity_poly.type
_entity_poly.pdbx_seq_one_letter_code
_entity_poly.pdbx_strand_id
1 'polypeptide(L)'
;MKDEFLNCTRCDKCLRTILTLDILGKKEKYHNIFDLKYYDKSKDLYVGKVIAYKRRETYYQEIYQLMKETDFPITLKARIYTFMWTIYKVIGFGVNYRWLRKIVGKC
;
A
#
# COMPACT_ATOMS: atom_id res chain seq x y z
N MET A 1 -3.25 15.16 22.11
CA MET A 1 -2.89 13.75 21.87
C MET A 1 -1.52 13.79 21.22
N LYS A 2 -0.51 13.09 21.75
CA LYS A 2 0.89 13.19 21.30
C LYS A 2 1.02 12.85 19.81
N ASP A 3 1.37 13.84 19.00
CA ASP A 3 1.85 13.63 17.63
C ASP A 3 3.28 13.07 17.70
N GLU A 4 3.41 11.78 18.04
CA GLU A 4 4.71 11.10 18.18
C GLU A 4 5.27 10.61 16.83
N PHE A 5 4.48 10.67 15.74
CA PHE A 5 4.89 10.26 14.39
C PHE A 5 4.77 11.41 13.38
N LEU A 6 5.89 11.82 12.77
CA LEU A 6 5.91 12.79 11.66
C LEU A 6 5.16 12.27 10.41
N ASN A 7 4.99 10.95 10.28
CA ASN A 7 4.35 10.28 9.14
C ASN A 7 3.09 9.51 9.56
N CYS A 8 1.95 9.73 8.90
CA CYS A 8 0.66 9.16 9.33
C CYS A 8 0.49 7.65 9.04
N THR A 9 1.38 7.03 8.26
CA THR A 9 1.36 5.58 7.88
C THR A 9 0.05 5.08 7.23
N ARG A 10 -0.83 6.00 6.84
CA ARG A 10 -2.19 5.71 6.36
C ARG A 10 -2.48 6.31 4.99
N CYS A 11 -1.92 7.48 4.69
CA CYS A 11 -2.07 8.11 3.39
C CYS A 11 -1.24 7.40 2.31
N ASP A 12 -1.61 7.62 1.05
CA ASP A 12 -0.94 7.02 -0.11
C ASP A 12 0.57 7.32 -0.15
N LYS A 13 0.94 8.57 0.16
CA LYS A 13 2.35 9.00 0.21
C LYS A 13 3.14 8.20 1.25
N CYS A 14 2.63 8.10 2.48
CA CYS A 14 3.31 7.37 3.55
C CYS A 14 3.39 5.87 3.22
N LEU A 15 2.28 5.27 2.73
CA LEU A 15 2.23 3.86 2.36
C LEU A 15 3.18 3.53 1.21
N ARG A 16 3.32 4.42 0.22
CA ARG A 16 4.34 4.32 -0.82
C ARG A 16 5.74 4.27 -0.23
N THR A 17 6.09 5.25 0.60
CA THR A 17 7.42 5.35 1.19
C THR A 17 7.77 4.12 2.03
N ILE A 18 6.89 3.72 2.94
CA ILE A 18 7.17 2.56 3.80
C ILE A 18 7.18 1.25 3.01
N LEU A 19 6.38 1.11 1.94
CA LEU A 19 6.45 -0.05 1.06
C LEU A 19 7.79 -0.12 0.31
N THR A 20 8.29 1.00 -0.23
CA THR A 20 9.63 1.04 -0.84
C THR A 20 10.71 0.64 0.18
N LEU A 21 10.60 1.10 1.43
CA LEU A 21 11.53 0.69 2.50
C LEU A 21 11.41 -0.79 2.87
N ASP A 22 10.19 -1.37 2.86
CA ASP A 22 9.97 -2.81 3.09
C ASP A 22 10.60 -3.64 1.98
N ILE A 23 10.40 -3.23 0.72
CA ILE A 23 10.99 -3.90 -0.46
C ILE A 23 12.53 -3.91 -0.37
N LEU A 24 13.13 -2.81 0.10
CA LEU A 24 14.58 -2.70 0.29
C LEU A 24 15.09 -3.36 1.58
N GLY A 25 14.24 -4.02 2.38
CA GLY A 25 14.62 -4.66 3.65
C GLY A 25 15.01 -3.68 4.75
N LYS A 26 14.58 -2.42 4.67
CA LYS A 26 14.98 -1.32 5.58
C LYS A 26 13.88 -0.82 6.50
N LYS A 27 12.63 -1.31 6.40
CA LYS A 27 11.48 -0.76 7.16
C LYS A 27 11.67 -0.75 8.69
N GLU A 28 12.35 -1.76 9.25
CA GLU A 28 12.53 -1.90 10.70
C GLU A 28 13.34 -0.73 11.29
N LYS A 29 14.20 -0.09 10.49
CA LYS A 29 14.98 1.08 10.89
C LYS A 29 14.11 2.33 11.13
N TYR A 30 12.84 2.30 10.72
CA TYR A 30 11.93 3.45 10.75
C TYR A 30 10.70 3.21 11.64
N HIS A 31 10.75 2.23 12.56
CA HIS A 31 9.66 1.94 13.51
C HIS A 31 9.32 3.11 14.44
N ASN A 32 10.25 4.04 14.64
CA ASN A 32 10.07 5.27 15.40
C ASN A 32 9.36 6.39 14.61
N ILE A 33 9.22 6.24 13.28
CA ILE A 33 8.64 7.25 12.38
C ILE A 33 7.34 6.73 11.74
N PHE A 34 7.22 5.43 11.51
CA PHE A 34 6.04 4.78 10.96
C PHE A 34 5.44 3.77 11.94
N ASP A 35 4.10 3.66 11.93
CA ASP A 35 3.37 2.61 12.64
C ASP A 35 3.46 1.30 11.87
N LEU A 36 4.52 0.51 12.12
CA LEU A 36 4.76 -0.77 11.44
C LEU A 36 3.63 -1.78 11.66
N LYS A 37 2.98 -1.75 12.83
CA LYS A 37 1.86 -2.62 13.16
C LYS A 37 0.65 -2.32 12.27
N TYR A 38 0.39 -1.05 12.00
CA TYR A 38 -0.63 -0.66 11.02
C TYR A 38 -0.21 -1.02 9.60
N TYR A 39 1.03 -0.75 9.24
CA TYR A 39 1.56 -1.05 7.91
C TYR A 39 1.44 -2.53 7.57
N ASP A 40 1.90 -3.45 8.43
CA ASP A 40 1.86 -4.89 8.14
C ASP A 40 0.43 -5.42 7.95
N LYS A 41 -0.56 -4.84 8.65
CA LYS A 41 -1.98 -5.17 8.46
C LYS A 41 -2.54 -4.68 7.13
N SER A 42 -2.08 -3.52 6.66
CA SER A 42 -2.57 -2.84 5.46
C SER A 42 -1.73 -3.12 4.20
N LYS A 43 -0.55 -3.72 4.36
CA LYS A 43 0.45 -3.93 3.30
C LYS A 43 -0.12 -4.65 2.09
N ASP A 44 -0.73 -5.81 2.27
CA ASP A 44 -1.24 -6.61 1.15
C ASP A 44 -2.29 -5.84 0.33
N LEU A 45 -3.14 -5.06 1.00
CA LEU A 45 -4.15 -4.23 0.35
C LEU A 45 -3.51 -3.13 -0.50
N TYR A 46 -2.45 -2.52 0.02
CA TYR A 46 -1.70 -1.49 -0.69
C TYR A 46 -0.86 -2.06 -1.84
N VAL A 47 -0.19 -3.21 -1.65
CA VAL A 47 0.49 -3.94 -2.72
C VAL A 47 -0.49 -4.28 -3.85
N GLY A 48 -1.69 -4.75 -3.52
CA GLY A 48 -2.73 -4.99 -4.52
C GLY A 48 -3.11 -3.73 -5.32
N LYS A 49 -3.17 -2.57 -4.65
CA LYS A 49 -3.39 -1.27 -5.30
C LYS A 49 -2.25 -0.94 -6.26
N VAL A 50 -1.00 -1.05 -5.84
CA VAL A 50 0.18 -0.80 -6.68
C VAL A 50 0.12 -1.65 -7.96
N ILE A 51 -0.13 -2.95 -7.84
CA ILE A 51 -0.18 -3.89 -8.98
C ILE A 51 -1.32 -3.54 -9.95
N ALA A 52 -2.48 -3.12 -9.44
CA ALA A 52 -3.65 -2.78 -10.24
C ALA A 52 -3.52 -1.42 -10.96
N TYR A 53 -2.83 -0.45 -10.33
CA TYR A 53 -2.70 0.93 -10.82
C TYR A 53 -1.38 1.23 -11.53
N LYS A 54 -0.41 0.31 -11.56
CA LYS A 54 0.91 0.46 -12.21
C LYS A 54 0.90 0.95 -13.66
N ARG A 55 -0.19 0.77 -14.41
CA ARG A 55 -0.33 1.23 -15.81
C ARG A 55 -0.90 2.65 -15.94
N ARG A 56 -1.36 3.25 -14.83
CA ARG A 56 -1.96 4.60 -14.82
C ARG A 56 -1.03 5.64 -14.22
N GLU A 57 -0.21 5.26 -13.24
CA GLU A 57 0.61 6.20 -12.49
C GLU A 57 2.05 5.71 -12.43
N THR A 58 2.99 6.57 -12.82
CA THR A 58 4.41 6.26 -12.99
C THR A 58 5.04 5.76 -11.69
N TYR A 59 4.71 6.38 -10.57
CA TYR A 59 5.25 5.97 -9.27
C TYR A 59 4.79 4.57 -8.84
N TYR A 60 3.60 4.10 -9.23
CA TYR A 60 3.20 2.70 -9.00
C TYR A 60 3.92 1.74 -9.93
N GLN A 61 4.22 2.18 -11.15
CA GLN A 61 5.05 1.42 -12.08
C GLN A 61 6.44 1.19 -11.51
N GLU A 62 7.09 2.24 -11.01
CA GLU A 62 8.43 2.19 -10.41
C GLU A 62 8.48 1.22 -9.21
N ILE A 63 7.53 1.33 -8.28
CA ILE A 63 7.45 0.41 -7.14
C ILE A 63 7.26 -1.03 -7.62
N TYR A 64 6.40 -1.26 -8.62
CA TYR A 64 6.18 -2.60 -9.14
C TYR A 64 7.42 -3.19 -9.83
N GLN A 65 8.22 -2.37 -10.50
CA GLN A 65 9.49 -2.81 -11.08
C GLN A 65 10.50 -3.13 -9.99
N LEU A 66 10.61 -2.28 -8.97
CA LEU A 66 11.46 -2.54 -7.82
C LEU A 66 11.08 -3.87 -7.13
N MET A 67 9.78 -4.14 -6.96
CA MET A 67 9.32 -5.42 -6.42
C MET A 67 9.78 -6.63 -7.24
N LYS A 68 9.90 -6.49 -8.57
CA LYS A 68 10.41 -7.57 -9.42
C LYS A 68 11.92 -7.70 -9.33
N GLU A 69 12.64 -6.59 -9.32
CA GLU A 69 14.10 -6.56 -9.25
C GLU A 69 14.63 -7.16 -7.93
N THR A 70 13.87 -7.04 -6.85
CA THR A 70 14.25 -7.57 -5.53
C THR A 70 13.54 -8.89 -5.18
N ASP A 71 12.83 -9.52 -6.12
CA ASP A 71 12.02 -10.73 -5.89
C ASP A 71 11.07 -10.60 -4.67
N PHE A 72 10.44 -9.43 -4.51
CA PHE A 72 9.61 -9.15 -3.36
C PHE A 72 8.39 -10.10 -3.31
N PRO A 73 8.14 -10.78 -2.18
CA PRO A 73 7.10 -11.80 -2.10
C PRO A 73 5.70 -11.18 -2.16
N ILE A 74 4.92 -11.60 -3.16
CA ILE A 74 3.51 -11.19 -3.31
C ILE A 74 2.61 -12.30 -2.78
N THR A 75 1.96 -12.02 -1.65
CA THR A 75 1.03 -12.95 -0.99
C THR A 75 -0.24 -13.20 -1.81
N LEU A 76 -0.93 -14.31 -1.55
CA LEU A 76 -2.24 -14.59 -2.16
C LEU A 76 -3.27 -13.49 -1.83
N LYS A 77 -3.22 -12.95 -0.60
CA LYS A 77 -4.08 -11.85 -0.16
C LYS A 77 -3.88 -10.60 -1.01
N ALA A 78 -2.64 -10.24 -1.35
CA ALA A 78 -2.35 -9.13 -2.26
C ALA A 78 -2.86 -9.37 -3.68
N ARG A 79 -2.82 -10.63 -4.18
CA ARG A 79 -3.40 -10.99 -5.49
C ARG A 79 -4.92 -10.83 -5.51
N ILE A 80 -5.61 -11.27 -4.46
CA ILE A 80 -7.05 -11.06 -4.29
C ILE A 80 -7.37 -9.57 -4.31
N TYR A 81 -6.62 -8.75 -3.56
CA TYR A 81 -6.80 -7.31 -3.58
C TYR A 81 -6.50 -6.67 -4.94
N THR A 82 -5.53 -7.19 -5.70
CA THR A 82 -5.26 -6.74 -7.07
C THR A 82 -6.48 -6.93 -7.96
N PHE A 83 -7.10 -8.12 -7.90
CA PHE A 83 -8.32 -8.40 -8.65
C PHE A 83 -9.45 -7.46 -8.23
N MET A 84 -9.67 -7.32 -6.92
CA MET A 84 -10.66 -6.39 -6.37
C MET A 84 -10.46 -4.95 -6.83
N TRP A 85 -9.22 -4.43 -6.81
CA TRP A 85 -8.90 -3.07 -7.30
C TRP A 85 -9.08 -2.93 -8.81
N THR A 86 -8.77 -3.99 -9.57
CA THR A 86 -8.99 -4.01 -11.02
C THR A 86 -10.47 -3.97 -11.35
N ILE A 87 -11.30 -4.71 -10.61
CA ILE A 87 -12.75 -4.65 -10.71
C ILE A 87 -13.23 -3.25 -10.34
N TYR A 88 -12.86 -2.71 -9.16
CA TYR A 88 -13.21 -1.35 -8.73
C TYR A 88 -12.90 -0.28 -9.79
N LYS A 89 -11.72 -0.37 -10.42
CA LYS A 89 -11.30 0.51 -11.52
C LYS A 89 -12.26 0.48 -12.71
N VAL A 90 -12.90 -0.66 -12.98
CA VAL A 90 -13.83 -0.84 -14.11
C VAL A 90 -15.27 -0.50 -13.73
N ILE A 91 -15.74 -0.92 -12.54
CA ILE A 91 -17.14 -0.82 -12.11
C ILE A 91 -17.44 0.41 -11.22
N GLY A 92 -16.59 1.44 -11.24
CA GLY A 92 -16.49 2.54 -10.25
C GLY A 92 -17.72 3.43 -9.97
N PHE A 93 -18.96 2.94 -10.10
CA PHE A 93 -20.19 3.68 -9.84
C PHE A 93 -21.21 3.03 -8.89
N GLY A 94 -21.00 1.79 -8.40
CA GLY A 94 -22.08 1.06 -7.70
C GLY A 94 -21.84 0.57 -6.27
N VAL A 95 -20.61 0.32 -5.85
CA VAL A 95 -20.33 -0.39 -4.59
C VAL A 95 -19.58 0.51 -3.61
N ASN A 96 -20.23 0.84 -2.49
CA ASN A 96 -19.69 1.75 -1.49
C ASN A 96 -18.77 1.00 -0.50
N TYR A 97 -17.50 0.84 -0.87
CA TYR A 97 -16.49 0.22 0.01
C TYR A 97 -16.01 1.18 1.13
N ARG A 98 -16.93 1.88 1.81
CA ARG A 98 -16.61 2.85 2.88
C ARG A 98 -15.75 2.25 4.00
N TRP A 99 -15.89 0.96 4.25
CA TRP A 99 -15.05 0.18 5.18
C TRP A 99 -13.58 0.06 4.74
N LEU A 100 -13.27 -0.04 3.43
CA LEU A 100 -11.89 -0.05 2.92
C LEU A 100 -11.22 1.32 3.07
N ARG A 101 -11.97 2.43 2.95
CA ARG A 101 -11.46 3.78 3.26
C ARG A 101 -11.04 3.94 4.73
N LYS A 102 -11.55 3.11 5.64
CA LYS A 102 -11.07 3.04 7.04
C LYS A 102 -9.76 2.27 7.20
N ILE A 103 -9.43 1.36 6.26
CA ILE A 103 -8.20 0.53 6.25
C ILE A 103 -7.07 1.18 5.43
N VAL A 104 -7.39 1.96 4.40
CA VAL A 104 -6.43 2.75 3.62
C VAL A 104 -6.47 4.22 4.08
N GLY A 105 -6.58 4.41 5.40
CA GLY A 105 -7.06 5.61 6.09
C GLY A 105 -6.85 6.93 5.36
N LYS A 106 -7.95 7.69 5.23
CA LYS A 106 -7.85 9.15 5.09
C LYS A 106 -7.04 9.68 6.28
N CYS A 107 -5.83 10.15 6.00
CA CYS A 107 -5.39 11.40 6.59
C CYS A 107 -6.29 12.48 5.92
#